data_AF-A0A9D4R9V0-F1
#
_entry.id   AF-A0A9D4R9V0-F1
#
_cell.length_a   1.000
_cell.length_b   1.000
_cell.length_c   1.000
_cell.angle_alpha   90.00
_cell.angle_beta   90.00
_cell.angle_gamma   90.00
#
_symmetry.space_group_name_H-M   'P 1'
#
loop_
_entity.id
_entity.type
_entity.pdbx_description
1 polymer ?
#
loop_
_entity_poly.entity_id
_entity_poly.type
_entity_poly.pdbx_seq_one_letter_code
_entity_poly.pdbx_strand_id
1 'polypeptide(L)'
;MVTAIDTLEDTRTNCSIRTKNMFVFACFDQLDSHTNAWYALNPLAHEAGCQHPDMISSSYLRTYLSTVYQVLEMEDRERELLSGHLHIDVHSRKAHYR
;
A
#
# COMPACT_ATOMS: atom_id res chain seq x y z
N MET A 1 -16.28 1.25 -2.47
CA MET A 1 -15.40 0.91 -1.32
C MET A 1 -16.12 0.03 -0.32
N VAL A 2 -17.36 0.37 0.07
CA VAL A 2 -18.25 -0.46 0.93
C VAL A 2 -18.31 -1.91 0.41
N THR A 3 -18.62 -2.11 -0.87
CA THR A 3 -18.69 -3.44 -1.51
C THR A 3 -17.43 -4.30 -1.40
N ALA A 4 -16.24 -3.69 -1.40
CA ALA A 4 -14.98 -4.44 -1.30
C ALA A 4 -14.70 -4.87 0.15
N ILE A 5 -15.10 -4.04 1.13
CA ILE A 5 -15.00 -4.39 2.56
C ILE A 5 -16.00 -5.49 2.89
N ASP A 6 -17.23 -5.39 2.38
CA ASP A 6 -18.27 -6.41 2.58
C ASP A 6 -17.80 -7.77 2.01
N THR A 7 -17.23 -7.76 0.80
CA THR A 7 -16.67 -8.97 0.18
C THR A 7 -15.53 -9.56 1.03
N LEU A 8 -14.66 -8.71 1.60
CA LEU A 8 -13.61 -9.17 2.49
C LEU A 8 -14.18 -9.81 3.76
N GLU A 9 -15.23 -9.23 4.35
CA GLU A 9 -15.91 -9.75 5.53
C GLU A 9 -16.59 -11.11 5.25
N ASP A 10 -17.34 -11.20 4.16
CA ASP A 10 -18.04 -12.42 3.74
C ASP A 10 -17.09 -13.59 3.44
N THR A 11 -15.87 -13.30 3.00
CA THR A 11 -14.88 -14.32 2.62
C THR A 11 -13.94 -14.72 3.76
N ARG A 12 -13.96 -14.05 4.92
CA ARG A 12 -13.03 -14.31 6.04
C ARG A 12 -13.03 -15.76 6.49
N THR A 13 -14.22 -16.33 6.68
CA THR A 13 -14.38 -17.70 7.17
C THR A 13 -13.84 -18.71 6.15
N ASN A 14 -14.07 -18.48 4.86
CA ASN A 14 -13.57 -19.34 3.78
C ASN A 14 -12.04 -19.32 3.71
N CYS A 15 -11.43 -18.17 4.00
CA CYS A 15 -9.98 -17.98 4.05
C CYS A 15 -9.35 -18.41 5.40
N SER A 16 -10.09 -19.14 6.26
CA SER A 16 -9.62 -19.61 7.57
C SER A 16 -9.10 -18.50 8.50
N ILE A 17 -9.68 -17.31 8.39
CA ILE A 17 -9.38 -16.18 9.26
C ILE A 17 -10.15 -16.33 10.58
N ARG A 18 -9.49 -16.12 11.72
CA ARG A 18 -10.14 -16.14 13.03
C ARG A 18 -11.16 -15.01 13.16
N THR A 19 -12.32 -15.33 13.73
CA THR A 19 -13.35 -14.32 14.08
C THR A 19 -12.84 -13.26 15.06
N LYS A 20 -11.85 -13.59 15.90
CA LYS A 20 -11.20 -12.64 16.81
C LYS A 20 -10.21 -11.69 16.13
N ASN A 21 -9.74 -12.03 14.93
CA ASN A 21 -8.81 -11.17 14.20
C ASN A 21 -9.54 -9.90 13.75
N MET A 22 -9.08 -8.74 14.22
CA MET A 22 -9.70 -7.43 13.98
C MET A 22 -9.15 -6.67 12.77
N PHE A 23 -8.19 -7.25 12.06
CA PHE A 23 -7.56 -6.59 10.92
C PHE A 23 -8.39 -6.77 9.65
N VAL A 24 -8.55 -5.68 8.89
CA VAL A 24 -9.19 -5.70 7.55
C VAL A 24 -8.41 -6.61 6.61
N PHE A 25 -7.09 -6.43 6.54
CA PHE A 25 -6.16 -7.32 5.86
C PHE A 25 -5.57 -8.33 6.85
N ALA A 26 -6.39 -9.30 7.25
CA ALA A 26 -5.99 -10.32 8.23
C ALA A 26 -5.02 -11.35 7.64
N CYS A 27 -4.06 -11.80 8.46
CA CYS A 27 -3.17 -12.90 8.13
C CYS A 27 -3.94 -14.22 8.10
N PHE A 28 -3.72 -15.03 7.07
CA PHE A 28 -4.15 -16.43 7.07
C PHE A 28 -3.27 -17.24 8.04
N ASP A 29 -3.72 -18.43 8.44
CA ASP A 29 -3.03 -19.31 9.42
C ASP A 29 -3.23 -18.95 10.90
N GLN A 30 -4.45 -18.56 11.28
CA GLN A 30 -4.86 -18.54 12.69
C GLN A 30 -4.04 -17.59 13.59
N LEU A 31 -3.36 -16.60 13.02
CA LEU A 31 -2.69 -15.54 13.77
C LEU A 31 -3.66 -14.37 13.95
N ASP A 32 -3.70 -13.80 15.16
CA ASP A 32 -4.45 -12.57 15.45
C ASP A 32 -3.64 -11.34 14.98
N SER A 33 -3.21 -11.34 13.70
CA SER A 33 -2.35 -10.31 13.10
C SER A 33 -2.80 -9.89 11.70
N HIS A 34 -2.15 -8.86 11.14
CA HIS A 34 -2.36 -8.42 9.77
C HIS A 34 -1.38 -9.08 8.80
N THR A 35 -1.79 -9.17 7.53
CA THR A 35 -0.94 -9.60 6.44
C THR A 35 0.17 -8.56 6.19
N ASN A 36 1.41 -9.03 6.07
CA ASN A 36 2.50 -8.20 5.61
C ASN A 36 2.35 -7.95 4.10
N ALA A 37 2.27 -6.68 3.71
CA ALA A 37 2.12 -6.28 2.31
C ALA A 37 3.21 -6.87 1.39
N TRP A 38 4.45 -7.01 1.89
CA TRP A 38 5.53 -7.62 1.13
C TRP A 38 5.25 -9.09 0.78
N TYR A 39 4.79 -9.88 1.76
CA TYR A 39 4.45 -11.29 1.52
C TYR A 39 3.27 -11.44 0.54
N ALA A 40 2.36 -10.46 0.50
CA ALA A 40 1.26 -10.46 -0.46
C ALA A 40 1.70 -10.03 -1.87
N LEU A 41 2.56 -9.01 -1.99
CA LEU A 41 2.92 -8.41 -3.28
C LEU A 41 4.08 -9.12 -3.98
N ASN A 42 5.07 -9.59 -3.23
CA ASN A 42 6.30 -10.12 -3.83
C ASN A 42 6.06 -11.33 -4.74
N PRO A 43 5.27 -12.35 -4.34
CA PRO A 43 4.98 -13.49 -5.23
C PRO A 43 4.29 -13.06 -6.52
N LEU A 44 3.34 -12.12 -6.43
CA LEU A 44 2.60 -11.60 -7.59
C LEU A 44 3.50 -10.80 -8.53
N ALA A 45 4.45 -10.04 -8.00
CA ALA A 45 5.44 -9.32 -8.81
C ALA A 45 6.37 -10.25 -9.58
N HIS A 46 6.78 -11.36 -8.95
CA HIS A 46 7.56 -12.41 -9.60
C HIS A 46 6.75 -13.14 -10.68
N GLU A 47 5.50 -13.52 -10.38
CA GLU A 47 4.59 -14.18 -11.33
C GLU A 47 4.27 -13.29 -12.54
N ALA A 48 4.11 -11.99 -12.32
CA ALA A 48 3.88 -11.01 -13.38
C ALA A 48 5.12 -10.73 -14.26
N GLY A 49 6.29 -11.28 -13.93
CA GLY A 49 7.52 -11.07 -14.69
C GLY A 49 8.07 -9.64 -14.60
N CYS A 50 7.88 -8.96 -13.47
CA CYS A 50 8.47 -7.64 -13.26
C CYS A 50 10.00 -7.69 -13.36
N GLN A 51 10.64 -6.62 -13.86
CA GLN A 51 12.10 -6.57 -14.05
C GLN A 51 12.87 -6.62 -12.72
N HIS A 52 12.35 -5.96 -11.68
CA HIS A 52 12.94 -5.89 -10.33
C HIS A 52 11.85 -6.10 -9.27
N PRO A 53 11.31 -7.32 -9.15
CA PRO A 53 10.16 -7.60 -8.28
C PRO A 53 10.48 -7.31 -6.80
N ASP A 54 11.71 -7.55 -6.36
CA ASP A 54 12.14 -7.29 -4.98
C ASP A 54 12.27 -5.78 -4.66
N MET A 55 12.19 -4.89 -5.66
CA MET A 55 12.12 -3.46 -5.42
C MET A 55 10.69 -2.99 -5.13
N ILE A 56 9.67 -3.82 -5.38
CA ILE A 56 8.26 -3.51 -5.16
C ILE A 56 7.91 -3.69 -3.68
N SER A 57 8.45 -2.81 -2.85
CA SER A 57 8.18 -2.74 -1.41
C SER A 57 7.24 -1.58 -1.07
N SER A 58 6.59 -1.65 0.09
CA SER A 58 5.75 -0.54 0.59
C SER A 58 6.51 0.78 0.67
N SER A 59 7.78 0.74 1.09
CA SER A 59 8.65 1.93 1.17
C SER A 59 8.94 2.52 -0.21
N TYR A 60 9.24 1.66 -1.19
CA TYR A 60 9.52 2.11 -2.56
C TYR A 60 8.26 2.64 -3.23
N LEU A 61 7.13 1.95 -3.09
CA LEU A 61 5.83 2.41 -3.60
C LEU A 61 5.41 3.73 -2.96
N ARG A 62 5.61 3.93 -1.65
CA ARG A 62 5.36 5.20 -0.97
C ARG A 62 6.23 6.33 -1.53
N THR A 63 7.50 6.03 -1.78
CA THR A 63 8.45 6.97 -2.39
C THR A 63 8.04 7.33 -3.81
N TYR A 64 7.64 6.32 -4.60
CA TYR A 64 7.18 6.48 -5.97
C TYR A 64 5.91 7.33 -6.03
N LEU A 65 4.90 7.04 -5.20
CA LEU A 65 3.69 7.85 -5.10
C LEU A 65 4.02 9.31 -4.79
N SER A 66 4.89 9.57 -3.81
CA SER A 66 5.34 10.94 -3.51
C SER A 66 5.91 11.64 -4.74
N THR A 67 6.73 10.95 -5.54
CA THR A 67 7.29 11.50 -6.78
C THR A 67 6.23 11.72 -7.86
N VAL A 68 5.31 10.77 -8.09
CA VAL A 68 4.23 10.93 -9.08
C VAL A 68 3.35 12.12 -8.71
N TYR A 69 2.96 12.25 -7.45
CA TYR A 69 2.15 13.36 -6.98
C TYR A 69 2.87 14.72 -7.03
N GLN A 70 4.20 14.76 -7.05
CA GLN A 70 4.94 16.02 -7.30
C GLN A 70 4.81 16.50 -8.74
N VAL A 71 4.72 15.56 -9.70
CA VAL A 71 4.56 15.85 -11.12
C VAL A 71 3.12 16.26 -11.43
N LEU A 72 2.15 15.74 -10.67
CA LEU A 72 0.77 16.19 -10.76
C LEU A 72 0.67 17.66 -10.29
N GLU A 73 -0.08 18.48 -11.02
CA GLU A 73 -0.35 19.88 -10.70
C GLU A 73 -1.30 20.01 -9.50
N MET A 74 -0.88 19.51 -8.34
CA MET A 74 -1.61 19.63 -7.07
C MET A 74 -1.53 21.07 -6.56
N GLU A 75 -2.60 21.53 -5.92
CA GLU A 75 -2.58 22.78 -5.17
C GLU A 75 -1.65 22.65 -3.95
N ASP A 76 -1.10 23.76 -3.47
CA ASP A 76 -0.13 23.73 -2.37
C ASP A 76 -0.71 23.13 -1.08
N ARG A 77 -2.01 23.32 -0.83
CA ARG A 77 -2.72 22.71 0.30
C ARG A 77 -2.79 21.18 0.17
N GLU A 78 -3.01 20.68 -1.03
CA GLU A 78 -3.07 19.22 -1.28
C GLU A 78 -1.68 18.59 -1.12
N ARG A 79 -0.63 19.30 -1.53
CA ARG A 79 0.76 18.87 -1.31
C ARG A 79 1.13 18.79 0.16
N GLU A 80 0.71 19.76 0.97
CA GLU A 80 0.96 19.76 2.42
C GLU A 80 0.24 18.59 3.10
N LEU A 81 -1.03 18.35 2.75
CA LEU A 81 -1.79 17.19 3.24
C LEU A 81 -1.11 15.87 2.85
N LEU A 82 -0.65 15.76 1.61
CA LEU A 82 0.06 14.57 1.13
C LEU A 82 1.40 14.38 1.86
N SER A 83 2.16 15.45 2.08
CA SER A 83 3.42 15.43 2.81
C SER A 83 3.23 14.92 4.24
N GLY A 84 2.20 15.42 4.93
CA GLY A 84 1.79 14.93 6.24
C GLY A 84 1.39 13.46 6.23
N HIS A 85 0.60 13.02 5.23
CA HIS A 85 0.16 11.64 5.13
C HIS A 85 1.30 10.65 4.84
N LEU A 86 2.17 11.00 3.89
CA LEU A 86 3.28 10.15 3.49
C LEU A 86 4.46 10.24 4.46
N HIS A 87 4.48 11.22 5.38
CA HIS A 87 5.61 11.54 6.25
C HIS A 87 6.92 11.74 5.45
N ILE A 88 6.81 12.34 4.26
CA ILE A 88 7.93 12.61 3.35
C ILE A 88 7.77 14.05 2.89
N ASP A 89 8.84 14.84 2.98
CA ASP A 89 8.83 16.21 2.45
C ASP A 89 8.75 16.21 0.92
N VAL A 90 7.54 16.49 0.42
CA VAL A 90 7.21 16.56 -1.00
C VAL A 90 7.78 17.82 -1.67
N HIS A 91 8.12 18.86 -0.90
CA HIS A 91 8.70 20.11 -1.42
C HIS A 91 10.18 19.96 -1.80
N SER A 92 10.93 19.12 -1.07
CA SER A 92 12.38 18.93 -1.24
C SER A 92 12.83 18.31 -2.57
N ARG A 93 11.91 17.68 -3.33
CA ARG A 93 12.26 16.86 -4.51
C ARG A 93 12.01 17.51 -5.87
N LYS A 94 11.50 18.74 -5.92
CA LYS A 94 11.35 19.52 -7.18
C LYS A 94 12.67 19.81 -7.92
N ALA A 95 13.82 19.72 -7.25
CA ALA A 95 15.11 20.09 -7.84
C ALA A 95 15.73 19.04 -8.79
N HIS A 96 15.25 17.79 -8.78
CA HIS A 96 15.86 16.70 -9.56
C HIS A 96 15.14 16.35 -10.87
N TYR A 97 13.94 16.90 -11.09
CA TYR A 97 13.09 16.56 -12.24
C TYR A 97 12.76 17.77 -13.13
N ARG A 98 13.48 18.88 -12.96
CA ARG A 98 13.50 19.99 -13.93
C ARG A 98 14.55 19.76 -15.00
#